data_AF-A0A7C4WSD2-F1
#
_entry.id   AF-A0A7C4WSD2-F1
#
_cell.length_a   1.000
_cell.length_b   1.000
_cell.length_c   1.000
_cell.angle_alpha   90.00
_cell.angle_beta   90.00
_cell.angle_gamma   90.00
#
_symmetry.space_group_name_H-M   'P 1'
#
loop_
_entity.id
_entity.type
_entity.pdbx_description
1 polymer ?
#
loop_
_entity_poly.entity_id
_entity_poly.type
_entity_poly.pdbx_seq_one_letter_code
_entity_poly.pdbx_strand_id
1 'polypeptide(L)' 'VSGYSDEGFPEIMESKNHRYYLGIQAHPEFKSRPLTPAPLFLEFLKNSISYS' A
#
# COMPACT_ATOMS: atom_id res chain seq x y z
N VAL A 1 -9.41 2.44 -9.37
CA VAL A 1 -8.11 1.86 -9.70
C VAL A 1 -7.09 2.99 -9.77
N SER A 2 -6.08 2.97 -8.92
CA SER A 2 -5.03 4.00 -8.85
C SER A 2 -3.76 3.59 -9.59
N GLY A 3 -3.59 2.30 -9.92
CA GLY A 3 -2.44 1.82 -10.70
C GLY A 3 -2.82 0.62 -11.56
N TYR A 4 -2.23 0.59 -12.76
CA TYR A 4 -2.38 -0.47 -13.75
C TYR A 4 -1.01 -1.04 -14.13
N SER A 5 -0.97 -2.29 -14.55
CA SER A 5 0.20 -2.89 -15.21
C SER A 5 0.33 -2.40 -16.66
N ASP A 6 1.47 -2.70 -17.28
CA ASP A 6 1.70 -2.40 -18.71
C ASP A 6 0.69 -3.10 -19.64
N GLU A 7 0.13 -4.23 -19.20
CA GLU A 7 -0.90 -5.00 -19.91
C GLU A 7 -2.33 -4.50 -19.60
N GLY A 8 -2.48 -3.49 -18.73
CA GLY A 8 -3.76 -2.88 -18.39
C GLY A 8 -4.53 -3.55 -17.24
N PHE A 9 -3.89 -4.46 -16.49
CA PHE A 9 -4.54 -5.08 -15.32
C PHE A 9 -4.50 -4.13 -14.11
N PRO A 10 -5.55 -4.11 -13.26
CA PRO A 10 -5.56 -3.28 -12.07
C PRO A 10 -4.60 -3.84 -11.01
N GLU A 11 -3.60 -3.05 -10.62
CA GLU A 11 -2.55 -3.45 -9.68
C GLU A 11 -2.68 -2.76 -8.32
N ILE A 12 -3.20 -1.53 -8.31
CA ILE A 12 -3.31 -0.69 -7.10
C ILE A 12 -4.71 -0.07 -7.01
N MET A 13 -5.29 -0.10 -5.81
CA MET A 13 -6.60 0.47 -5.49
C MET A 13 -6.52 1.34 -4.24
N GLU A 14 -7.04 2.56 -4.32
CA GLU A 14 -7.20 3.45 -3.17
C GLU A 14 -8.64 3.94 -3.08
N SER A 15 -9.11 4.21 -1.86
CA SER A 15 -10.45 4.77 -1.63
C SER A 15 -10.35 6.17 -1.04
N LYS A 16 -10.93 7.17 -1.74
CA LYS A 16 -10.97 8.56 -1.28
C LYS A 16 -11.88 8.78 -0.07
N ASN A 17 -12.82 7.86 0.18
CA ASN A 17 -13.80 7.97 1.26
C ASN A 17 -13.31 7.35 2.58
N HIS A 18 -12.06 6.88 2.63
CA HIS A 18 -11.46 6.31 3.82
C HIS A 18 -10.09 6.97 4.06
N ARG A 19 -9.76 7.27 5.31
CA ARG A 19 -8.53 8.04 5.65
C ARG A 19 -7.27 7.37 5.12
N TYR A 20 -7.21 6.05 5.20
CA TYR A 20 -6.15 5.25 4.58
C TYR A 20 -6.72 3.92 4.11
N TYR A 21 -6.86 3.74 2.81
CA TYR A 21 -7.32 2.49 2.20
C TYR A 21 -6.46 2.21 0.99
N LEU A 22 -5.74 1.09 1.01
CA LEU A 22 -4.85 0.67 -0.04
C LEU A 22 -4.97 -0.83 -0.26
N GLY A 23 -5.23 -1.23 -1.50
CA GLY A 23 -5.11 -2.60 -1.98
C GLY A 23 -4.04 -2.68 -3.06
N ILE A 24 -3.21 -3.71 -3.02
CA ILE A 24 -2.15 -3.99 -4.00
C ILE A 24 -2.15 -5.48 -4.36
N GLN A 25 -1.95 -5.80 -5.63
CA GLN A 25 -1.88 -7.19 -6.12
C GLN A 25 -0.47 -7.79 -5.96
N ALA A 26 0.58 -6.95 -6.06
CA ALA A 26 1.95 -7.34 -5.78
C ALA A 26 2.19 -7.70 -4.29
N HIS A 27 3.31 -8.39 -4.04
CA HIS A 27 3.76 -8.86 -2.72
C HIS A 27 4.90 -8.00 -2.14
N PRO A 28 4.62 -6.83 -1.53
CA PRO A 28 5.65 -5.96 -0.94
C PRO A 28 6.41 -6.59 0.23
N GLU A 29 5.85 -7.61 0.87
CA GLU A 29 6.46 -8.39 1.96
C GLU A 29 7.78 -9.03 1.56
N PHE A 30 7.92 -9.51 0.31
CA PHE A 30 9.15 -10.13 -0.15
C PHE A 30 10.29 -9.12 -0.31
N LYS A 31 9.96 -7.82 -0.45
CA LYS A 31 10.93 -6.72 -0.53
C LYS A 31 11.18 -6.03 0.80
N SER A 32 10.41 -6.35 1.85
CA SER A 32 10.58 -5.78 3.18
C SER A 32 11.75 -6.43 3.94
N ARG A 33 12.55 -5.64 4.67
CA ARG A 33 13.61 -6.13 5.56
C ARG A 33 13.56 -5.40 6.91
N PRO A 34 14.12 -5.95 8.00
CA PRO A 34 14.04 -5.33 9.32
C PRO A 34 14.55 -3.88 9.40
N LEU A 35 15.66 -3.58 8.71
CA LEU A 35 16.25 -2.23 8.68
C LEU A 35 15.77 -1.38 7.50
N THR A 36 15.09 -1.99 6.54
CA THR A 36 14.54 -1.32 5.36
C THR A 36 13.13 -1.87 5.07
N PRO A 37 12.15 -1.52 5.92
CA PRO A 37 10.78 -1.99 5.74
C PRO A 37 10.18 -1.41 4.45
N ALA A 38 9.34 -2.20 3.78
CA ALA A 38 8.67 -1.73 2.58
C ALA A 38 7.82 -0.48 2.88
N PRO A 39 7.87 0.57 2.04
CA PRO A 39 7.18 1.84 2.30
C PRO A 39 5.70 1.67 2.63
N LEU A 40 5.00 0.73 1.98
CA LEU A 40 3.58 0.48 2.19
C LEU A 40 3.25 0.09 3.63
N PHE A 41 4.09 -0.71 4.28
CA PHE A 41 3.87 -1.10 5.67
C PHE A 41 4.18 0.04 6.64
N LEU A 42 5.20 0.85 6.35
CA LEU A 42 5.51 2.04 7.14
C LEU A 42 4.36 3.04 7.11
N GLU A 43 3.81 3.33 5.93
CA GLU A 43 2.70 4.28 5.79
C GLU A 43 1.42 3.75 6.42
N PHE A 44 1.14 2.44 6.30
CA PHE A 44 0.02 1.82 7.00
C PHE A 44 0.12 2.00 8.53
N LEU A 45 1.30 1.75 9.11
CA LEU A 45 1.52 1.91 10.55
C LEU A 45 1.40 3.37 10.99
N LYS A 46 2.01 4.31 10.26
CA LYS A 46 1.92 5.75 10.58
C LYS A 46 0.47 6.24 10.59
N ASN A 47 -0.31 5.83 9.60
CA ASN A 47 -1.73 6.19 9.52
C ASN A 47 -2.56 5.52 10.63
N SER A 48 -2.20 4.30 11.02
CA SER A 48 -2.83 3.59 12.14
C SER A 48 -2.57 4.29 13.48
N ILE A 49 -1.35 4.74 13.73
CA ILE A 49 -0.99 5.50 14.94
C ILE A 49 -1.70 6.86 14.95
N SER A 50 -1.72 7.56 13.82
CA SER A 50 -2.37 8.88 13.67
C SER A 50 -3.90 8.84 13.73
N TYR A 51 -4.49 7.64 13.80
CA TYR A 51 -5.93 7.45 13.98
C TYR A 51 -6.36 7.44 15.46
N SER A 52 -5.40 7.44 16.40
CA SER A 52 -5.66 7.51 17.84
C SER A 52 -6.12 8.90 18.30
#